data_AF-A0A4Q5SYW2-F1
#
_entry.id   AF-A0A4Q5SYW2-F1
#
_cell.length_a   1.000
_cell.length_b   1.000
_cell.length_c   1.000
_cell.angle_alpha   90.00
_cell.angle_beta   90.00
_cell.angle_gamma   90.00
#
_symmetry.space_group_name_H-M   'P 1'
#
loop_
_entity.id
_entity.type
_entity.pdbx_description
1 polymer ?
#
loop_
_entity_poly.entity_id
_entity_poly.type
_entity_poly.pdbx_seq_one_letter_code
_entity_poly.pdbx_strand_id
1 'polypeptide(L)'
;MKKLLIAMLLLAATTAQAQLQDSTLEKYYQLNFITPDMPAYKSLGVESSDLLRPSDVKELALMLSPFYNNGKVGIPKNFGLEFAPWKMASKKWTLSDYNSQGAKRFGYNSSFSIAAASDSTAYPAKLAIGYRFALLSKNADLLRSPYVIDYSIADKMQKLRADLETYWFETVMQRPVGPTQVPDYLEAHKADFYTWLAGFRHKDPTQTPEVQAFVAQFEKLLGKDFDFTRFKTERLADTRDKLVQQMIENYKKKYWNATRFDFAFSWVAESQDTALSNARFSSVNVWATAGLRLGEGAQLLVGGNVRLPNAKTDSSISSPLRFALSTRLLFGNQHFRFFGEGQWKSQNYGTIENSVLLNLGGEVRLSDRFWVVASTGIENLKDRATKSLYSRLVANLDFRYGLNFR
;
A
#
# COMPACT_ATOMS: atom_id res chain seq x y z
N MET A 1 2.52 -59.57 2.22
CA MET A 1 2.83 -58.51 1.21
C MET A 1 1.67 -57.54 0.96
N LYS A 2 0.43 -57.98 0.66
CA LYS A 2 -0.72 -57.07 0.44
C LYS A 2 -1.02 -56.07 1.58
N LYS A 3 -0.92 -56.49 2.85
CA LYS A 3 -1.15 -55.61 4.02
C LYS A 3 -0.05 -54.54 4.22
N LEU A 4 1.18 -54.80 3.75
CA LEU A 4 2.30 -53.86 3.83
C LEU A 4 2.18 -52.75 2.76
N LEU A 5 1.64 -53.11 1.58
CA LEU A 5 1.40 -52.17 0.49
C LEU A 5 0.25 -51.19 0.82
N ILE A 6 -0.82 -51.67 1.47
CA ILE A 6 -1.96 -50.84 1.92
C ILE A 6 -1.52 -49.88 3.03
N ALA A 7 -0.66 -50.33 3.96
CA ALA A 7 -0.10 -49.47 5.00
C ALA A 7 0.83 -48.39 4.40
N MET A 8 1.66 -48.71 3.41
CA MET A 8 2.49 -47.71 2.70
C MET A 8 1.66 -46.72 1.88
N LEU A 9 0.56 -47.16 1.26
CA LEU A 9 -0.37 -46.27 0.55
C LEU A 9 -1.13 -45.32 1.49
N LEU A 10 -1.50 -45.80 2.69
CA LEU A 10 -2.10 -44.95 3.73
C LEU A 10 -1.09 -43.96 4.34
N LEU A 11 0.17 -44.37 4.54
CA LEU A 11 1.25 -43.48 4.99
C LEU A 11 1.67 -42.46 3.92
N ALA A 12 1.63 -42.82 2.64
CA ALA A 12 1.85 -41.89 1.53
C ALA A 12 0.68 -40.90 1.36
N ALA A 13 -0.56 -41.32 1.62
CA ALA A 13 -1.72 -40.43 1.62
C ALA A 13 -1.69 -39.42 2.79
N THR A 14 -1.12 -39.79 3.95
CA THR A 14 -0.97 -38.85 5.09
C THR A 14 0.19 -37.86 4.94
N THR A 15 1.22 -38.18 4.15
CA THR A 15 2.33 -37.24 3.88
C THR A 15 2.06 -36.30 2.70
N ALA A 16 1.11 -36.62 1.82
CA ALA A 16 0.64 -35.73 0.76
C ALA A 16 -0.25 -34.56 1.26
N GLN A 17 -0.67 -34.57 2.53
CA GLN A 17 -1.50 -33.50 3.11
C GLN A 17 -0.71 -32.33 3.73
N ALA A 18 0.63 -32.36 3.69
CA ALA A 18 1.47 -31.39 4.41
C ALA A 18 2.28 -30.45 3.50
N GLN A 19 1.72 -30.01 2.37
CA GLN A 19 2.13 -28.78 1.69
C GLN A 19 0.87 -28.08 1.16
N LEU A 20 -0.05 -27.72 2.06
CA LEU A 20 -0.94 -26.60 1.79
C LEU A 20 -0.03 -25.39 1.58
N GLN A 21 0.12 -25.05 0.31
CA GLN A 21 1.05 -24.06 -0.20
C GLN A 21 0.69 -22.71 0.42
N ASP A 22 1.40 -22.35 1.49
CA ASP A 22 1.24 -21.11 2.23
C ASP A 22 1.28 -19.95 1.21
N SER A 23 0.11 -19.35 0.96
CA SER A 23 -0.11 -18.52 -0.24
C SER A 23 0.90 -17.37 -0.27
N THR A 24 1.59 -17.19 -1.40
CA THR A 24 2.59 -16.12 -1.53
C THR A 24 1.92 -14.76 -1.29
N LEU A 25 2.58 -13.90 -0.49
CA LEU A 25 2.05 -12.59 -0.05
C LEU A 25 1.62 -11.65 -1.19
N GLU A 26 2.10 -11.90 -2.40
CA GLU A 26 2.12 -10.97 -3.52
C GLU A 26 0.75 -10.74 -4.17
N LYS A 27 -0.06 -11.79 -4.38
CA LYS A 27 -1.15 -11.72 -5.36
C LYS A 27 -2.39 -10.93 -4.88
N TYR A 28 -2.58 -10.76 -3.58
CA TYR A 28 -3.86 -10.26 -3.06
C TYR A 28 -3.78 -9.13 -2.01
N TYR A 29 -2.65 -8.84 -1.36
CA TYR A 29 -2.71 -8.07 -0.10
C TYR A 29 -2.28 -6.61 -0.16
N GLN A 30 -2.34 -6.01 -1.35
CA GLN A 30 -1.89 -4.63 -1.54
C GLN A 30 -2.97 -3.63 -1.12
N LEU A 31 -2.83 -3.10 0.09
CA LEU A 31 -3.57 -1.94 0.53
C LEU A 31 -2.91 -0.68 -0.05
N ASN A 32 -3.68 0.05 -0.86
CA ASN A 32 -3.31 1.34 -1.43
C ASN A 32 -4.23 2.39 -0.81
N PHE A 33 -4.01 2.67 0.47
CA PHE A 33 -4.87 3.55 1.23
C PHE A 33 -4.56 5.01 1.03
N ILE A 34 -3.30 5.41 0.89
CA ILE A 34 -2.93 6.83 0.94
C ILE A 34 -2.00 7.18 -0.22
N THR A 35 -2.12 8.43 -0.64
CA THR A 35 -1.29 9.12 -1.61
C THR A 35 0.19 8.96 -1.23
N PRO A 36 1.07 8.44 -2.12
CA PRO A 36 2.48 8.26 -1.79
C PRO A 36 3.13 9.58 -1.38
N ASP A 37 3.85 9.58 -0.27
CA ASP A 37 4.71 10.69 0.17
C ASP A 37 6.14 10.16 0.33
N MET A 38 7.17 10.98 0.07
CA MET A 38 8.57 10.53 0.01
C MET A 38 9.47 11.43 0.86
N PRO A 39 10.21 10.89 1.84
CA PRO A 39 11.03 11.73 2.72
C PRO A 39 12.16 12.45 1.97
N ALA A 40 12.80 11.80 0.98
CA ALA A 40 13.80 12.47 0.16
C ALA A 40 13.21 13.64 -0.65
N TYR A 41 12.02 13.48 -1.23
CA TYR A 41 11.40 14.56 -2.00
C TYR A 41 10.99 15.73 -1.08
N LYS A 42 10.43 15.41 0.07
CA LYS A 42 9.97 16.39 1.05
C LYS A 42 11.11 17.19 1.68
N SER A 43 12.26 16.57 1.90
CA SER A 43 13.46 17.21 2.45
C SER A 43 14.02 18.33 1.56
N LEU A 44 13.74 18.27 0.26
CA LEU A 44 14.16 19.28 -0.72
C LEU A 44 13.36 20.58 -0.61
N GLY A 45 12.27 20.59 0.17
CA GLY A 45 11.44 21.79 0.41
C GLY A 45 10.59 22.20 -0.80
N VAL A 46 10.31 21.25 -1.70
CA VAL A 46 9.47 21.49 -2.88
C VAL A 46 8.00 21.63 -2.52
N GLU A 47 7.55 20.92 -1.47
CA GLU A 47 6.19 21.04 -0.92
C GLU A 47 6.14 22.11 0.20
N SER A 48 5.01 22.83 0.31
CA SER A 48 4.81 23.82 1.38
C SER A 48 4.58 23.20 2.76
N SER A 49 4.03 21.99 2.80
CA SER A 49 3.71 21.24 4.02
C SER A 49 4.92 20.45 4.50
N ASP A 50 5.27 20.55 5.78
CA ASP A 50 6.33 19.73 6.41
C ASP A 50 5.79 18.44 7.04
N LEU A 51 4.47 18.21 7.00
CA LEU A 51 3.85 16.97 7.47
C LEU A 51 4.12 15.82 6.50
N LEU A 52 4.97 14.86 6.88
CA LEU A 52 5.09 13.62 6.13
C LEU A 52 3.80 12.82 6.31
N ARG A 53 3.00 12.67 5.26
CA ARG A 53 1.76 11.88 5.36
C ARG A 53 2.11 10.42 5.57
N PRO A 54 1.40 9.74 6.48
CA PRO A 54 1.51 8.30 6.55
C PRO A 54 1.07 7.70 5.22
N SER A 55 1.85 6.82 4.62
CA SER A 55 1.46 6.19 3.35
C SER A 55 1.93 4.75 3.24
N ASP A 56 1.21 3.93 2.48
CA ASP A 56 1.59 2.54 2.30
C ASP A 56 2.82 2.46 1.43
N VAL A 57 3.83 1.77 1.92
CA VAL A 57 5.06 1.47 1.20
C VAL A 57 4.72 0.80 -0.13
N LYS A 58 5.18 1.39 -1.24
CA LYS A 58 5.07 0.81 -2.58
C LYS A 58 6.38 0.12 -2.92
N GLU A 59 6.32 -0.89 -3.78
CA GLU A 59 7.55 -1.47 -4.33
C GLU A 59 8.32 -0.42 -5.11
N LEU A 60 7.63 0.37 -5.94
CA LEU A 60 8.20 1.51 -6.63
C LEU A 60 7.19 2.68 -6.61
N ALA A 61 7.63 3.89 -6.34
CA ALA A 61 6.80 5.08 -6.49
C ALA A 61 7.59 6.22 -7.13
N LEU A 62 6.88 7.02 -7.93
CA LEU A 62 7.40 8.19 -8.63
C LEU A 62 6.57 9.42 -8.26
N MET A 63 7.25 10.53 -8.00
CA MET A 63 6.63 11.82 -7.75
C MET A 63 7.23 12.88 -8.68
N LEU A 64 6.35 13.61 -9.37
CA LEU A 64 6.70 14.72 -10.26
C LEU A 64 5.89 15.94 -9.82
N SER A 65 6.55 17.00 -9.40
CA SER A 65 5.88 18.22 -8.90
C SER A 65 6.87 19.40 -8.81
N PRO A 66 6.38 20.66 -8.80
CA PRO A 66 5.00 21.06 -9.10
C PRO A 66 4.77 21.26 -10.60
N PHE A 67 3.57 20.96 -11.07
CA PHE A 67 3.12 21.32 -12.44
C PHE A 67 2.50 22.71 -12.51
N TYR A 68 2.02 23.20 -11.37
CA TYR A 68 1.52 24.56 -11.18
C TYR A 68 2.04 25.10 -9.86
N ASN A 69 2.67 26.27 -9.90
CA ASN A 69 3.14 26.97 -8.72
C ASN A 69 2.99 28.48 -8.93
N ASN A 70 2.24 29.15 -8.04
CA ASN A 70 2.07 30.61 -8.01
C ASN A 70 1.71 31.25 -9.37
N GLY A 71 0.69 30.73 -10.05
CA GLY A 71 0.19 31.31 -11.31
C GLY A 71 0.91 30.83 -12.57
N LYS A 72 1.94 29.98 -12.45
CA LYS A 72 2.70 29.48 -13.60
C LYS A 72 2.51 27.97 -13.74
N VAL A 73 2.08 27.55 -14.93
CA VAL A 73 2.10 26.14 -15.36
C VAL A 73 3.46 25.85 -15.98
N GLY A 74 4.06 24.71 -15.65
CA GLY A 74 5.37 24.33 -16.18
C GLY A 74 5.65 22.83 -16.11
N ILE A 75 6.70 22.41 -16.81
CA ILE A 75 7.22 21.04 -16.72
C ILE A 75 7.96 20.92 -15.38
N PRO A 76 7.64 19.90 -14.55
CA PRO A 76 8.27 19.73 -13.25
C PRO A 76 9.76 19.44 -13.45
N LYS A 77 10.59 20.21 -12.74
CA LYS A 77 12.04 20.00 -12.69
C LYS A 77 12.49 19.12 -11.53
N ASN A 78 11.57 18.81 -10.62
CA ASN A 78 11.86 18.05 -9.42
C ASN A 78 11.20 16.68 -9.53
N PHE A 79 11.95 15.65 -9.18
CA PHE A 79 11.45 14.28 -9.18
C PHE A 79 11.87 13.55 -7.91
N GLY A 80 11.04 12.61 -7.49
CA GLY A 80 11.32 11.68 -6.40
C GLY A 80 11.04 10.26 -6.83
N LEU A 81 11.92 9.35 -6.47
CA LEU A 81 11.77 7.91 -6.64
C LEU A 81 11.82 7.25 -5.27
N GLU A 82 10.91 6.33 -5.00
CA GLU A 82 10.94 5.49 -3.81
C GLU A 82 10.90 4.02 -4.21
N PHE A 83 11.63 3.18 -3.48
CA PHE A 83 11.60 1.74 -3.64
C PHE A 83 11.64 1.00 -2.30
N ALA A 84 11.03 -0.19 -2.25
CA ALA A 84 10.92 -1.00 -1.03
C ALA A 84 11.50 -2.41 -1.24
N PRO A 85 12.80 -2.61 -0.97
CA PRO A 85 13.49 -3.85 -1.36
C PRO A 85 12.95 -5.09 -0.65
N TRP A 86 12.60 -4.98 0.62
CA TRP A 86 11.99 -6.11 1.35
C TRP A 86 10.59 -6.44 0.87
N LYS A 87 9.81 -5.44 0.46
CA LYS A 87 8.51 -5.67 -0.15
C LYS A 87 8.66 -6.38 -1.50
N MET A 88 9.62 -5.98 -2.33
CA MET A 88 9.96 -6.70 -3.57
C MET A 88 10.45 -8.13 -3.30
N ALA A 89 11.22 -8.35 -2.23
CA ALA A 89 11.70 -9.68 -1.84
C ALA A 89 10.59 -10.57 -1.25
N SER A 90 9.50 -9.97 -0.78
CA SER A 90 8.40 -10.67 -0.11
C SER A 90 7.57 -11.59 -1.01
N LYS A 91 7.80 -11.54 -2.33
CA LYS A 91 7.21 -12.48 -3.31
C LYS A 91 7.48 -13.95 -2.96
N LYS A 92 8.63 -14.21 -2.33
CA LYS A 92 9.05 -15.53 -1.87
C LYS A 92 8.64 -15.84 -0.42
N TRP A 93 8.04 -14.87 0.27
CA TRP A 93 7.63 -15.04 1.66
C TRP A 93 6.21 -15.54 1.72
N THR A 94 5.97 -16.37 2.72
CA THR A 94 4.63 -16.80 3.06
C THR A 94 3.99 -15.83 4.05
N LEU A 95 2.69 -15.98 4.29
CA LEU A 95 2.03 -15.22 5.35
C LEU A 95 2.61 -15.58 6.73
N SER A 96 2.88 -16.86 6.96
CA SER A 96 3.50 -17.32 8.21
C SER A 96 4.86 -16.67 8.43
N ASP A 97 5.69 -16.58 7.39
CA ASP A 97 6.96 -15.85 7.41
C ASP A 97 6.80 -14.39 7.86
N TYR A 98 5.83 -13.69 7.28
CA TYR A 98 5.52 -12.30 7.67
C TYR A 98 5.04 -12.22 9.12
N ASN A 99 4.12 -13.09 9.53
CA ASN A 99 3.51 -12.99 10.86
C ASN A 99 4.42 -13.47 12.00
N SER A 100 5.30 -14.43 11.76
CA SER A 100 6.22 -14.96 12.78
C SER A 100 7.49 -14.11 12.95
N GLN A 101 7.96 -13.41 11.91
CA GLN A 101 9.25 -12.71 11.93
C GLN A 101 9.07 -11.18 11.96
N GLY A 102 9.28 -10.58 13.13
CA GLY A 102 9.17 -9.11 13.30
C GLY A 102 10.06 -8.29 12.35
N ALA A 103 11.27 -8.78 12.07
CA ALA A 103 12.20 -8.14 11.14
C ALA A 103 11.69 -8.12 9.70
N LYS A 104 11.06 -9.21 9.22
CA LYS A 104 10.44 -9.26 7.89
C LYS A 104 9.30 -8.24 7.78
N ARG A 105 8.44 -8.12 8.80
CA ARG A 105 7.38 -7.10 8.82
C ARG A 105 7.92 -5.68 8.83
N PHE A 106 8.95 -5.42 9.62
CA PHE A 106 9.59 -4.12 9.69
C PHE A 106 10.17 -3.74 8.31
N GLY A 107 10.91 -4.66 7.68
CA GLY A 107 11.44 -4.47 6.34
C GLY A 107 10.34 -4.25 5.29
N TYR A 108 9.28 -5.06 5.32
CA TYR A 108 8.13 -4.93 4.40
C TYR A 108 7.48 -3.55 4.44
N ASN A 109 7.43 -2.95 5.63
CA ASN A 109 6.88 -1.62 5.87
C ASN A 109 7.96 -0.52 5.87
N SER A 110 9.11 -0.79 5.26
CA SER A 110 10.20 0.17 5.08
C SER A 110 10.47 0.47 3.61
N SER A 111 10.90 1.70 3.31
CA SER A 111 11.31 2.10 1.97
C SER A 111 12.49 3.06 1.98
N PHE A 112 13.18 3.11 0.84
CA PHE A 112 14.22 4.07 0.53
C PHE A 112 13.74 5.00 -0.57
N SER A 113 14.11 6.27 -0.48
CA SER A 113 13.80 7.25 -1.51
C SER A 113 15.03 8.02 -1.92
N ILE A 114 15.05 8.42 -3.19
CA ILE A 114 16.00 9.37 -3.76
C ILE A 114 15.20 10.48 -4.43
N ALA A 115 15.67 11.71 -4.35
CA ALA A 115 15.01 12.82 -5.01
C ALA A 115 16.02 13.85 -5.46
N ALA A 116 15.70 14.52 -6.57
CA ALA A 116 16.45 15.67 -7.04
C ALA A 116 15.51 16.84 -7.27
N ALA A 117 16.01 18.04 -6.97
CA ALA A 117 15.31 19.28 -7.22
C ALA A 117 16.27 20.32 -7.76
N SER A 118 15.71 21.25 -8.54
CA SER A 118 16.45 22.45 -8.94
C SER A 118 15.73 23.71 -8.51
N ASP A 119 16.51 24.71 -8.13
CA ASP A 119 16.01 26.00 -7.67
C ASP A 119 16.86 27.15 -8.21
N SER A 120 16.35 28.38 -8.12
CA SER A 120 16.99 29.62 -8.57
C SER A 120 17.96 30.23 -7.54
N THR A 121 18.48 29.39 -6.62
CA THR A 121 19.38 29.83 -5.55
C THR A 121 20.85 29.71 -5.94
N ALA A 122 21.75 30.15 -5.06
CA ALA A 122 23.20 29.95 -5.22
C ALA A 122 23.63 28.48 -5.32
N TYR A 123 22.78 27.55 -4.86
CA TYR A 123 22.97 26.11 -4.97
C TYR A 123 21.79 25.51 -5.75
N PRO A 124 21.81 25.63 -7.09
CA PRO A 124 20.66 25.35 -7.93
C PRO A 124 20.35 23.85 -8.04
N ALA A 125 21.27 22.95 -7.70
CA ALA A 125 21.03 21.51 -7.74
C ALA A 125 21.00 20.92 -6.32
N LYS A 126 19.96 20.15 -6.00
CA LYS A 126 19.84 19.45 -4.72
C LYS A 126 19.54 17.98 -4.95
N LEU A 127 20.15 17.14 -4.13
CA LEU A 127 19.94 15.69 -4.10
C LEU A 127 19.62 15.26 -2.68
N ALA A 128 18.63 14.39 -2.52
CA ALA A 128 18.27 13.83 -1.24
C ALA A 128 18.19 12.31 -1.30
N ILE A 129 18.58 11.67 -0.20
CA ILE A 129 18.34 10.25 0.06
C ILE A 129 17.55 10.17 1.36
N GLY A 130 16.53 9.32 1.38
CA GLY A 130 15.63 9.17 2.52
C GLY A 130 15.34 7.72 2.84
N TYR A 131 15.06 7.45 4.10
CA TYR A 131 14.58 6.18 4.60
C TYR A 131 13.32 6.41 5.43
N ARG A 132 12.34 5.53 5.32
CA ARG A 132 11.16 5.54 6.18
C ARG A 132 10.74 4.14 6.59
N PHE A 133 10.03 4.07 7.70
CA PHE A 133 9.29 2.88 8.09
C PHE A 133 7.94 3.24 8.71
N ALA A 134 7.00 2.32 8.62
CA ALA A 134 5.67 2.43 9.21
C ALA A 134 5.44 1.36 10.28
N LEU A 135 4.91 1.79 11.42
CA LEU A 135 4.36 0.96 12.48
C LEU A 135 2.84 0.95 12.34
N LEU A 136 2.33 -0.19 11.89
CA LEU A 136 0.91 -0.38 11.59
C LEU A 136 0.16 -1.00 12.78
N SER A 137 -1.01 -0.46 13.09
CA SER A 137 -1.97 -1.16 13.96
C SER A 137 -2.49 -2.43 13.28
N LYS A 138 -3.12 -3.33 14.05
CA LYS A 138 -3.74 -4.56 13.50
C LYS A 138 -4.77 -4.30 12.40
N ASN A 139 -5.39 -3.11 12.42
CA ASN A 139 -6.40 -2.69 11.45
C ASN A 139 -5.80 -1.88 10.28
N ALA A 140 -4.54 -1.45 10.38
CA ALA A 140 -3.82 -0.79 9.30
C ALA A 140 -3.00 -1.78 8.45
N ASP A 141 -2.86 -3.01 8.92
CA ASP A 141 -2.11 -4.08 8.25
C ASP A 141 -3.06 -5.23 7.85
N LEU A 142 -3.35 -5.35 6.54
CA LEU A 142 -4.20 -6.43 6.01
C LEU A 142 -3.69 -7.78 6.49
N LEU A 143 -2.37 -7.98 6.37
CA LEU A 143 -1.69 -9.27 6.55
C LEU A 143 -1.77 -9.77 8.00
N ARG A 144 -2.12 -8.87 8.93
CA ARG A 144 -2.32 -9.17 10.36
C ARG A 144 -3.79 -9.13 10.77
N SER A 145 -4.68 -8.79 9.86
CA SER A 145 -6.08 -8.64 10.19
C SER A 145 -6.72 -9.99 10.50
N PRO A 146 -7.58 -10.09 11.53
CA PRO A 146 -8.36 -11.31 11.76
C PRO A 146 -9.32 -11.63 10.61
N TYR A 147 -9.73 -10.65 9.79
CA TYR A 147 -10.51 -10.91 8.56
C TYR A 147 -9.71 -11.66 7.51
N VAL A 148 -8.40 -11.50 7.57
CA VAL A 148 -7.44 -12.16 6.72
C VAL A 148 -7.13 -13.56 7.26
N ILE A 149 -7.42 -13.86 8.54
CA ILE A 149 -7.46 -15.26 9.04
C ILE A 149 -8.53 -16.12 8.30
N ASP A 150 -9.39 -15.51 7.46
CA ASP A 150 -10.18 -16.24 6.47
C ASP A 150 -9.47 -16.45 5.11
N TYR A 151 -8.13 -16.52 5.09
CA TYR A 151 -7.35 -17.24 4.06
C TYR A 151 -7.87 -18.66 3.85
N SER A 152 -8.54 -19.19 4.87
CA SER A 152 -9.34 -20.38 4.76
C SER A 152 -10.31 -20.33 3.58
N ILE A 153 -10.84 -19.20 3.11
CA ILE A 153 -11.70 -19.18 1.92
C ILE A 153 -10.92 -19.56 0.67
N ALA A 154 -9.72 -18.99 0.44
CA ALA A 154 -8.93 -19.33 -0.74
C ALA A 154 -8.48 -20.79 -0.71
N ASP A 155 -7.98 -21.25 0.44
CA ASP A 155 -7.54 -22.64 0.64
C ASP A 155 -8.71 -23.62 0.60
N LYS A 156 -9.85 -23.29 1.24
CA LYS A 156 -11.08 -24.08 1.19
C LYS A 156 -11.66 -24.09 -0.21
N MET A 157 -11.59 -23.00 -0.98
CA MET A 157 -12.02 -22.96 -2.38
C MET A 157 -11.11 -23.82 -3.27
N GLN A 158 -9.80 -23.82 -3.02
CA GLN A 158 -8.86 -24.69 -3.72
C GLN A 158 -9.09 -26.16 -3.38
N LYS A 159 -9.28 -26.47 -2.09
CA LYS A 159 -9.62 -27.81 -1.63
C LYS A 159 -10.96 -28.26 -2.18
N LEU A 160 -12.00 -27.43 -2.10
CA LEU A 160 -13.33 -27.68 -2.64
C LEU A 160 -13.27 -27.93 -4.16
N ARG A 161 -12.46 -27.15 -4.89
CA ARG A 161 -12.21 -27.40 -6.30
C ARG A 161 -11.60 -28.78 -6.53
N ALA A 162 -10.55 -29.14 -5.80
CA ALA A 162 -9.90 -30.45 -5.96
C ALA A 162 -10.84 -31.61 -5.60
N ASP A 163 -11.66 -31.45 -4.56
CA ASP A 163 -12.66 -32.43 -4.14
C ASP A 163 -13.76 -32.58 -5.21
N LEU A 164 -14.20 -31.49 -5.84
CA LEU A 164 -15.18 -31.49 -6.94
C LEU A 164 -14.62 -32.10 -8.22
N GLU A 165 -13.39 -31.75 -8.60
CA GLU A 165 -12.72 -32.30 -9.78
C GLU A 165 -12.55 -33.82 -9.63
N THR A 166 -12.14 -34.28 -8.44
CA THR A 166 -12.07 -35.71 -8.10
C THR A 166 -13.46 -36.37 -8.18
N TYR A 167 -14.48 -35.79 -7.53
CA TYR A 167 -15.84 -36.36 -7.53
C TYR A 167 -16.42 -36.45 -8.94
N TRP A 168 -16.30 -35.39 -9.73
CA TRP A 168 -16.79 -35.34 -11.10
C TRP A 168 -16.10 -36.41 -11.96
N PHE A 169 -14.78 -36.53 -11.84
CA PHE A 169 -14.01 -37.51 -12.57
C PHE A 169 -14.36 -38.96 -12.19
N GLU A 170 -14.35 -39.29 -10.89
CA GLU A 170 -14.52 -40.65 -10.40
C GLU A 170 -15.98 -41.12 -10.45
N THR A 171 -16.92 -40.23 -10.08
CA THR A 171 -18.33 -40.62 -9.85
C THR A 171 -19.23 -40.24 -11.03
N VAL A 172 -19.07 -39.04 -11.58
CA VAL A 172 -19.96 -38.55 -12.64
C VAL A 172 -19.55 -39.12 -14.01
N MET A 173 -18.24 -39.11 -14.30
CA MET A 173 -17.72 -39.61 -15.58
C MET A 173 -17.48 -41.13 -15.59
N GLN A 174 -17.32 -41.76 -14.41
CA GLN A 174 -17.09 -43.21 -14.24
C GLN A 174 -15.93 -43.76 -15.09
N ARG A 175 -14.84 -42.98 -15.23
CA ARG A 175 -13.74 -43.33 -16.15
C ARG A 175 -12.55 -43.98 -15.41
N PRO A 176 -12.06 -45.14 -15.86
CA PRO A 176 -10.84 -45.75 -15.34
C PRO A 176 -9.63 -45.19 -16.10
N VAL A 177 -9.31 -43.91 -15.89
CA VAL A 177 -8.07 -43.31 -16.44
C VAL A 177 -6.97 -43.45 -15.39
N GLY A 178 -5.74 -43.75 -15.82
CA GLY A 178 -4.62 -43.90 -14.88
C GLY A 178 -4.33 -42.60 -14.12
N PRO A 179 -3.82 -42.63 -12.87
CA PRO A 179 -3.58 -41.43 -12.06
C PRO A 179 -2.73 -40.35 -12.74
N THR A 180 -1.81 -40.75 -13.62
CA THR A 180 -0.94 -39.85 -14.39
C THR A 180 -1.66 -39.12 -15.52
N GLN A 181 -2.83 -39.60 -15.96
CA GLN A 181 -3.61 -39.06 -17.08
C GLN A 181 -4.76 -38.15 -16.61
N VAL A 182 -5.06 -38.16 -15.31
CA VAL A 182 -6.14 -37.35 -14.71
C VAL A 182 -5.97 -35.85 -15.00
N PRO A 183 -4.76 -35.25 -14.86
CA PRO A 183 -4.60 -33.81 -15.11
C PRO A 183 -4.89 -33.41 -16.56
N ASP A 184 -4.38 -34.19 -17.52
CA ASP A 184 -4.59 -33.95 -18.96
C ASP A 184 -6.06 -34.09 -19.33
N TYR A 185 -6.74 -35.08 -18.75
CA TYR A 185 -8.16 -35.31 -18.97
C TYR A 185 -9.03 -34.18 -18.41
N LEU A 186 -8.76 -33.75 -17.17
CA LEU A 186 -9.46 -32.62 -16.55
C LEU A 186 -9.30 -31.34 -17.37
N GLU A 187 -8.11 -31.09 -17.93
CA GLU A 187 -7.91 -29.92 -18.79
C GLU A 187 -8.66 -30.04 -20.13
N ALA A 188 -8.67 -31.23 -20.75
CA ALA A 188 -9.39 -31.49 -22.00
C ALA A 188 -10.91 -31.37 -21.85
N HIS A 189 -11.46 -31.72 -20.69
CA HIS A 189 -12.91 -31.70 -20.42
C HIS A 189 -13.35 -30.63 -19.43
N LYS A 190 -12.56 -29.58 -19.31
CA LYS A 190 -12.83 -28.46 -18.41
C LYS A 190 -14.20 -27.82 -18.66
N ALA A 191 -14.62 -27.71 -19.92
CA ALA A 191 -15.92 -27.14 -20.29
C ALA A 191 -17.09 -27.99 -19.77
N ASP A 192 -16.96 -29.32 -19.83
CA ASP A 192 -17.96 -30.27 -19.35
C ASP A 192 -18.09 -30.20 -17.83
N PHE A 193 -16.94 -30.15 -17.13
CA PHE A 193 -16.89 -29.96 -15.67
C PHE A 193 -17.62 -28.69 -15.24
N TYR A 194 -17.34 -27.55 -15.89
CA TYR A 194 -18.00 -26.28 -15.55
C TYR A 194 -19.49 -26.26 -15.92
N THR A 195 -19.88 -26.96 -16.98
CA THR A 195 -21.30 -27.13 -17.35
C THR A 195 -22.04 -27.94 -16.28
N TRP A 196 -21.43 -29.02 -15.79
CA TRP A 196 -21.95 -29.81 -14.68
C TRP A 196 -22.06 -29.00 -13.39
N LEU A 197 -21.00 -28.26 -13.03
CA LEU A 197 -20.98 -27.40 -11.85
C LEU A 197 -22.06 -26.31 -11.92
N ALA A 198 -22.31 -25.75 -13.11
CA ALA A 198 -23.38 -24.78 -13.34
C ALA A 198 -24.80 -25.37 -13.24
N GLY A 199 -24.92 -26.69 -13.22
CA GLY A 199 -26.16 -27.42 -12.96
C GLY A 199 -26.58 -27.42 -11.50
N PHE A 200 -25.69 -27.05 -10.57
CA PHE A 200 -26.00 -27.05 -9.14
C PHE A 200 -27.10 -26.03 -8.81
N ARG A 201 -27.92 -26.38 -7.82
CA ARG A 201 -29.11 -25.63 -7.38
C ARG A 201 -29.27 -25.75 -5.87
N HIS A 202 -29.62 -24.65 -5.23
CA HIS A 202 -29.92 -24.64 -3.79
C HIS A 202 -31.13 -25.50 -3.46
N LYS A 203 -30.99 -26.39 -2.46
CA LYS A 203 -32.08 -27.21 -1.91
C LYS A 203 -32.82 -28.08 -2.94
N ASP A 204 -32.17 -28.44 -4.05
CA ASP A 204 -32.78 -29.29 -5.06
C ASP A 204 -32.76 -30.76 -4.58
N PRO A 205 -33.93 -31.38 -4.32
CA PRO A 205 -34.02 -32.74 -3.81
C PRO A 205 -33.58 -33.79 -4.83
N THR A 206 -33.43 -33.42 -6.11
CA THR A 206 -32.99 -34.35 -7.17
C THR A 206 -31.47 -34.53 -7.20
N GLN A 207 -30.71 -33.67 -6.52
CA GLN A 207 -29.27 -33.81 -6.40
C GLN A 207 -28.87 -34.91 -5.43
N THR A 208 -27.72 -35.54 -5.70
CA THR A 208 -27.14 -36.52 -4.78
C THR A 208 -26.76 -35.86 -3.45
N PRO A 209 -26.74 -36.62 -2.33
CA PRO A 209 -26.30 -36.10 -1.03
C PRO A 209 -24.90 -35.45 -1.08
N GLU A 210 -23.99 -35.98 -1.89
CA GLU A 210 -22.64 -35.43 -2.06
C GLU A 210 -22.68 -34.08 -2.79
N VAL A 211 -23.49 -33.95 -3.85
CA VAL A 211 -23.68 -32.66 -4.54
C VAL A 211 -24.32 -31.64 -3.61
N GLN A 212 -25.32 -32.03 -2.82
CA GLN A 212 -25.91 -31.15 -1.81
C GLN A 212 -24.87 -30.72 -0.74
N ALA A 213 -23.96 -31.61 -0.34
CA ALA A 213 -22.87 -31.27 0.57
C ALA A 213 -21.90 -30.25 -0.05
N PHE A 214 -21.57 -30.37 -1.35
CA PHE A 214 -20.78 -29.36 -2.05
C PHE A 214 -21.50 -28.02 -2.15
N VAL A 215 -22.81 -28.02 -2.48
CA VAL A 215 -23.64 -26.80 -2.50
C VAL A 215 -23.60 -26.10 -1.14
N ALA A 216 -23.77 -26.84 -0.03
CA ALA A 216 -23.69 -26.28 1.31
C ALA A 216 -22.30 -25.68 1.63
N GLN A 217 -21.21 -26.30 1.14
CA GLN A 217 -19.86 -25.75 1.29
C GLN A 217 -19.69 -24.45 0.49
N PHE A 218 -20.18 -24.39 -0.76
CA PHE A 218 -20.21 -23.15 -1.54
C PHE A 218 -21.05 -22.07 -0.87
N GLU A 219 -22.24 -22.38 -0.36
CA GLU A 219 -23.08 -21.40 0.34
C GLU A 219 -22.37 -20.82 1.57
N LYS A 220 -21.62 -21.67 2.30
CA LYS A 220 -20.84 -21.24 3.44
C LYS A 220 -19.68 -20.32 3.05
N LEU A 221 -19.06 -20.54 1.89
CA LEU A 221 -17.89 -19.78 1.42
C LEU A 221 -18.27 -18.52 0.62
N LEU A 222 -19.30 -18.60 -0.20
CA LEU A 222 -19.67 -17.61 -1.21
C LEU A 222 -20.99 -16.89 -0.91
N GLY A 223 -21.72 -17.35 0.11
CA GLY A 223 -23.03 -16.86 0.48
C GLY A 223 -24.17 -17.74 -0.05
N LYS A 224 -25.32 -17.69 0.63
CA LYS A 224 -26.50 -18.51 0.33
C LYS A 224 -27.14 -18.20 -1.02
N ASP A 225 -26.88 -17.02 -1.57
CA ASP A 225 -27.45 -16.53 -2.83
C ASP A 225 -26.48 -16.70 -4.01
N PHE A 226 -25.46 -17.54 -3.87
CA PHE A 226 -24.46 -17.75 -4.92
C PHE A 226 -25.06 -18.48 -6.13
N ASP A 227 -25.15 -17.78 -7.26
CA ASP A 227 -25.63 -18.35 -8.51
C ASP A 227 -24.58 -19.23 -9.21
N PHE A 228 -24.77 -20.55 -9.11
CA PHE A 228 -23.94 -21.55 -9.79
C PHE A 228 -23.95 -21.43 -11.31
N THR A 229 -24.99 -20.85 -11.92
CA THR A 229 -25.05 -20.72 -13.39
C THR A 229 -23.94 -19.81 -13.93
N ARG A 230 -23.33 -18.96 -13.08
CA ARG A 230 -22.14 -18.16 -13.40
C ARG A 230 -20.96 -19.02 -13.83
N PHE A 231 -20.88 -20.28 -13.40
CA PHE A 231 -19.82 -21.20 -13.84
C PHE A 231 -19.87 -21.56 -15.34
N LYS A 232 -20.96 -21.23 -16.05
CA LYS A 232 -21.00 -21.30 -17.52
C LYS A 232 -20.01 -20.32 -18.18
N THR A 233 -19.71 -19.21 -17.51
CA THR A 233 -18.90 -18.12 -18.06
C THR A 233 -17.69 -17.76 -17.19
N GLU A 234 -17.68 -18.18 -15.92
CA GLU A 234 -16.63 -17.85 -14.95
C GLU A 234 -15.94 -19.12 -14.45
N ARG A 235 -14.61 -19.09 -14.28
CA ARG A 235 -13.88 -20.19 -13.67
C ARG A 235 -13.90 -20.06 -12.14
N LEU A 236 -13.72 -21.19 -11.43
CA LEU A 236 -13.59 -21.18 -9.97
C LEU A 236 -12.46 -20.26 -9.49
N ALA A 237 -11.35 -20.22 -10.23
CA ALA A 237 -10.24 -19.31 -9.96
C ALA A 237 -10.64 -17.84 -10.08
N ASP A 238 -11.46 -17.49 -11.06
CA ASP A 238 -11.93 -16.11 -11.28
C ASP A 238 -12.92 -15.69 -10.18
N THR A 239 -13.82 -16.60 -9.79
CA THR A 239 -14.75 -16.38 -8.67
C THR A 239 -13.99 -16.15 -7.36
N ARG A 240 -12.99 -17.00 -7.07
CA ARG A 240 -12.09 -16.82 -5.93
C ARG A 240 -11.42 -15.45 -5.96
N ASP A 241 -10.80 -15.10 -7.08
CA ASP A 241 -10.06 -13.84 -7.22
C ASP A 241 -10.99 -12.63 -7.04
N LYS A 242 -12.23 -12.69 -7.55
CA LYS A 242 -13.27 -11.65 -7.32
C LYS A 242 -13.68 -11.52 -5.86
N LEU A 243 -13.86 -12.63 -5.14
CA LEU A 243 -14.23 -12.61 -3.72
C LEU A 243 -13.13 -12.04 -2.85
N VAL A 244 -11.89 -12.48 -3.09
CA VAL A 244 -10.72 -11.94 -2.42
C VAL A 244 -10.62 -10.44 -2.69
N GLN A 245 -10.79 -10.00 -3.94
CA GLN A 245 -10.84 -8.58 -4.30
C GLN A 245 -11.96 -7.83 -3.56
N GLN A 246 -13.16 -8.39 -3.47
CA GLN A 246 -14.27 -7.79 -2.70
C GLN A 246 -13.95 -7.69 -1.21
N MET A 247 -13.34 -8.70 -0.61
CA MET A 247 -12.89 -8.65 0.79
C MET A 247 -11.86 -7.55 1.00
N ILE A 248 -10.90 -7.42 0.08
CA ILE A 248 -9.88 -6.36 0.11
C ILE A 248 -10.54 -4.98 -0.02
N GLU A 249 -11.47 -4.79 -0.95
CA GLU A 249 -12.16 -3.50 -1.13
C GLU A 249 -13.07 -3.17 0.07
N ASN A 250 -13.76 -4.15 0.64
CA ASN A 250 -14.54 -3.97 1.87
C ASN A 250 -13.65 -3.61 3.06
N TYR A 251 -12.51 -4.28 3.20
CA TYR A 251 -11.51 -3.93 4.19
C TYR A 251 -11.00 -2.51 3.95
N LYS A 252 -10.68 -2.16 2.69
CA LYS A 252 -10.20 -0.83 2.32
C LYS A 252 -11.20 0.25 2.74
N LYS A 253 -12.46 0.06 2.37
CA LYS A 253 -13.57 0.96 2.72
C LYS A 253 -13.68 1.16 4.23
N LYS A 254 -13.52 0.09 5.03
CA LYS A 254 -13.68 0.13 6.48
C LYS A 254 -12.46 0.68 7.24
N TYR A 255 -11.27 0.56 6.66
CA TYR A 255 -10.00 0.78 7.37
C TYR A 255 -9.02 1.71 6.66
N TRP A 256 -9.45 2.47 5.64
CA TRP A 256 -8.57 3.42 4.93
C TRP A 256 -7.91 4.47 5.83
N ASN A 257 -8.58 4.81 6.93
CA ASN A 257 -8.14 5.77 7.94
C ASN A 257 -7.56 5.09 9.19
N ALA A 258 -7.18 3.82 9.12
CA ALA A 258 -6.70 3.07 10.28
C ALA A 258 -5.49 3.73 10.95
N THR A 259 -5.40 3.54 12.27
CA THR A 259 -4.34 4.14 13.08
C THR A 259 -2.97 3.59 12.71
N ARG A 260 -2.00 4.49 12.53
CA ARG A 260 -0.61 4.15 12.16
C ARG A 260 0.37 5.22 12.61
N PHE A 261 1.64 4.84 12.67
CA PHE A 261 2.73 5.75 12.96
C PHE A 261 3.85 5.57 11.93
N ASP A 262 4.29 6.67 11.33
CA ASP A 262 5.35 6.67 10.33
C ASP A 262 6.53 7.50 10.85
N PHE A 263 7.73 6.95 10.67
CA PHE A 263 8.98 7.63 10.97
C PHE A 263 9.82 7.71 9.71
N ALA A 264 10.49 8.84 9.51
CA ALA A 264 11.40 8.98 8.39
C ALA A 264 12.62 9.82 8.71
N PHE A 265 13.65 9.57 7.93
CA PHE A 265 14.92 10.26 7.96
C PHE A 265 15.33 10.61 6.53
N SER A 266 16.02 11.72 6.33
CA SER A 266 16.67 12.02 5.06
C SER A 266 17.94 12.84 5.24
N TRP A 267 18.80 12.70 4.26
CA TRP A 267 20.04 13.44 4.10
C TRP A 267 19.98 14.20 2.77
N VAL A 268 20.42 15.45 2.78
CA VAL A 268 20.36 16.37 1.63
C VAL A 268 21.75 16.89 1.31
N ALA A 269 22.12 16.79 0.05
CA ALA A 269 23.23 17.50 -0.57
C ALA A 269 22.74 18.57 -1.54
N GLU A 270 23.59 19.55 -1.77
CA GLU A 270 23.36 20.60 -2.77
C GLU A 270 24.67 20.99 -3.46
N SER A 271 24.59 21.51 -4.68
CA SER A 271 25.75 21.91 -5.48
C SER A 271 25.50 23.27 -6.15
N GLN A 272 26.58 24.02 -6.36
CA GLN A 272 26.57 25.26 -7.15
C GLN A 272 26.45 24.98 -8.66
N ASP A 273 26.86 23.79 -9.08
CA ASP A 273 26.74 23.32 -10.46
C ASP A 273 25.58 22.33 -10.62
N THR A 274 25.12 22.17 -11.86
CA THR A 274 24.07 21.19 -12.20
C THR A 274 24.58 19.75 -12.23
N ALA A 275 25.90 19.55 -12.24
CA ALA A 275 26.54 18.25 -12.37
C ALA A 275 26.76 17.53 -11.02
N LEU A 276 26.43 18.18 -9.90
CA LEU A 276 26.74 17.72 -8.54
C LEU A 276 28.24 17.48 -8.29
N SER A 277 29.13 18.05 -9.10
CA SER A 277 30.59 17.88 -8.94
C SER A 277 31.12 18.56 -7.69
N ASN A 278 30.48 19.66 -7.27
CA ASN A 278 30.80 20.39 -6.05
C ASN A 278 29.71 20.21 -4.98
N ALA A 279 29.16 18.98 -4.90
CA ALA A 279 28.14 18.66 -3.91
C ALA A 279 28.68 18.81 -2.49
N ARG A 280 27.90 19.48 -1.65
CA ARG A 280 28.15 19.63 -0.21
C ARG A 280 26.96 19.14 0.58
N PHE A 281 27.20 18.83 1.85
CA PHE A 281 26.13 18.59 2.80
C PHE A 281 25.29 19.86 3.01
N SER A 282 23.96 19.72 2.89
CA SER A 282 22.97 20.78 3.11
C SER A 282 22.24 20.56 4.43
N SER A 283 21.58 19.42 4.62
CA SER A 283 20.81 19.18 5.86
C SER A 283 20.49 17.71 6.12
N VAL A 284 20.17 17.43 7.39
CA VAL A 284 19.48 16.21 7.83
C VAL A 284 18.06 16.58 8.23
N ASN A 285 17.09 15.73 7.89
CA ASN A 285 15.69 15.91 8.28
C ASN A 285 15.13 14.64 8.91
N VAL A 286 14.32 14.80 9.96
CA VAL A 286 13.63 13.71 10.66
C VAL A 286 12.16 14.04 10.74
N TRP A 287 11.31 13.03 10.55
CA TRP A 287 9.86 13.12 10.71
C TRP A 287 9.34 12.03 11.61
N ALA A 288 8.31 12.37 12.37
CA ALA A 288 7.46 11.43 13.08
C ALA A 288 6.01 11.88 12.92
N THR A 289 5.15 11.00 12.39
CA THR A 289 3.74 11.31 12.13
C THR A 289 2.85 10.17 12.63
N ALA A 290 1.85 10.52 13.43
CA ALA A 290 0.77 9.62 13.82
C ALA A 290 -0.48 9.93 13.00
N GLY A 291 -1.10 8.90 12.42
CA GLY A 291 -2.45 8.96 11.86
C GLY A 291 -3.42 8.29 12.82
N LEU A 292 -4.45 9.00 13.26
CA LEU A 292 -5.46 8.57 14.21
C LEU A 292 -6.80 8.45 13.50
N ARG A 293 -7.43 7.28 13.60
CA ARG A 293 -8.75 7.03 13.05
C ARG A 293 -9.82 7.85 13.80
N LEU A 294 -10.65 8.60 13.08
CA LEU A 294 -11.82 9.29 13.59
C LEU A 294 -13.08 8.79 12.89
N GLY A 295 -13.70 7.73 13.42
CA GLY A 295 -14.87 7.10 12.78
C GLY A 295 -14.53 6.39 11.46
N GLU A 296 -15.48 6.30 10.54
CA GLU A 296 -15.31 5.66 9.22
C GLU A 296 -14.89 6.62 8.11
N GLY A 297 -15.19 7.92 8.28
CA GLY A 297 -15.03 8.93 7.25
C GLY A 297 -13.91 9.94 7.50
N ALA A 298 -13.14 9.82 8.60
CA ALA A 298 -12.12 10.82 8.92
C ALA A 298 -10.83 10.27 9.54
N GLN A 299 -9.72 10.99 9.35
CA GLN A 299 -8.44 10.68 9.96
C GLN A 299 -7.76 11.97 10.42
N LEU A 300 -7.27 12.00 11.66
CA LEU A 300 -6.42 13.09 12.15
C LEU A 300 -4.96 12.67 12.03
N LEU A 301 -4.17 13.47 11.32
CA LEU A 301 -2.73 13.35 11.28
C LEU A 301 -2.12 14.39 12.22
N VAL A 302 -1.17 13.95 13.04
CA VAL A 302 -0.34 14.82 13.89
C VAL A 302 1.10 14.43 13.66
N GLY A 303 1.94 15.38 13.28
CA GLY A 303 3.33 15.09 12.98
C GLY A 303 4.28 16.24 13.24
N GLY A 304 5.54 15.88 13.51
CA GLY A 304 6.64 16.80 13.72
C GLY A 304 7.74 16.60 12.69
N ASN A 305 8.42 17.68 12.34
CA ASN A 305 9.65 17.68 11.55
C ASN A 305 10.77 18.42 12.28
N VAL A 306 11.96 17.84 12.26
CA VAL A 306 13.21 18.49 12.66
C VAL A 306 14.13 18.54 11.46
N ARG A 307 14.70 19.71 11.18
CA ARG A 307 15.74 19.91 10.16
C ARG A 307 16.98 20.54 10.78
N LEU A 308 18.11 19.90 10.54
CA LEU A 308 19.45 20.29 10.97
C LEU A 308 20.25 20.69 9.71
N PRO A 309 20.30 21.98 9.34
CA PRO A 309 21.07 22.43 8.19
C PRO A 309 22.56 22.55 8.52
N ASN A 310 23.38 22.81 7.50
CA ASN A 310 24.81 22.95 7.65
C ASN A 310 25.18 24.30 8.30
N ALA A 311 25.56 24.25 9.58
CA ALA A 311 25.92 25.40 10.39
C ALA A 311 27.03 26.28 9.81
N LYS A 312 27.99 25.69 9.09
CA LYS A 312 29.17 26.43 8.60
C LYS A 312 28.86 27.36 7.44
N THR A 313 27.73 27.18 6.75
CA THR A 313 27.49 27.93 5.51
C THR A 313 26.11 28.53 5.36
N ASP A 314 25.11 27.99 6.06
CA ASP A 314 23.73 28.47 5.90
C ASP A 314 23.29 29.37 7.07
N SER A 315 24.15 29.59 8.07
CA SER A 315 23.85 30.44 9.21
C SER A 315 25.07 31.05 9.86
N SER A 316 24.96 32.29 10.33
CA SER A 316 25.91 32.90 11.28
C SER A 316 25.77 32.36 12.71
N ILE A 317 25.01 31.28 12.90
CA ILE A 317 24.57 30.75 14.19
C ILE A 317 25.17 29.36 14.33
N SER A 318 25.74 29.07 15.51
CA SER A 318 26.51 27.84 15.74
C SER A 318 25.70 26.56 15.65
N SER A 319 24.38 26.64 15.86
CA SER A 319 23.47 25.49 15.95
C SER A 319 22.14 25.78 15.25
N PRO A 320 22.12 25.86 13.91
CA PRO A 320 20.88 26.11 13.20
C PRO A 320 19.95 24.90 13.35
N LEU A 321 18.68 25.18 13.57
CA LEU A 321 17.62 24.22 13.82
C LEU A 321 16.32 24.79 13.26
N ARG A 322 15.58 23.94 12.55
CA ARG A 322 14.19 24.20 12.19
C ARG A 322 13.32 23.10 12.77
N PHE A 323 12.26 23.49 13.42
CA PHE A 323 11.22 22.61 13.94
C PHE A 323 9.88 22.97 13.30
N ALA A 324 9.08 21.96 12.97
CA ALA A 324 7.70 22.16 12.55
C ALA A 324 6.78 21.18 13.26
N LEU A 325 5.59 21.66 13.65
CA LEU A 325 4.49 20.87 14.18
C LEU A 325 3.29 21.07 13.26
N SER A 326 2.71 19.96 12.80
CA SER A 326 1.61 19.98 11.83
C SER A 326 0.48 19.09 12.28
N THR A 327 -0.74 19.55 12.02
CA THR A 327 -1.98 18.80 12.22
C THR A 327 -2.79 18.86 10.94
N ARG A 328 -3.29 17.72 10.46
CA ARG A 328 -4.12 17.65 9.26
C ARG A 328 -5.33 16.76 9.52
N LEU A 329 -6.52 17.27 9.28
CA LEU A 329 -7.75 16.51 9.37
C LEU A 329 -8.20 16.14 7.96
N LEU A 330 -8.28 14.83 7.69
CA LEU A 330 -8.76 14.24 6.45
C LEU A 330 -10.21 13.82 6.61
N PHE A 331 -11.05 14.11 5.61
CA PHE A 331 -12.43 13.64 5.51
C PHE A 331 -12.68 13.01 4.14
N GLY A 332 -13.33 11.86 4.08
CA GLY A 332 -13.69 11.20 2.82
C GLY A 332 -13.54 9.68 2.90
N ASN A 333 -12.93 9.09 1.86
CA ASN A 333 -12.77 7.66 1.69
C ASN A 333 -11.44 7.30 0.98
N GLN A 334 -11.31 6.03 0.54
CA GLN A 334 -10.12 5.53 -0.14
C GLN A 334 -9.92 6.04 -1.58
N HIS A 335 -10.93 6.69 -2.19
CA HIS A 335 -10.87 7.24 -3.55
C HIS A 335 -10.77 8.75 -3.56
N PHE A 336 -11.35 9.40 -2.58
CA PHE A 336 -11.43 10.85 -2.54
C PHE A 336 -11.39 11.37 -1.10
N ARG A 337 -10.62 12.44 -0.86
CA ARG A 337 -10.49 13.07 0.45
C ARG A 337 -10.45 14.58 0.30
N PHE A 338 -11.06 15.28 1.25
CA PHE A 338 -10.76 16.65 1.56
C PHE A 338 -9.85 16.71 2.79
N PHE A 339 -9.06 17.77 2.90
CA PHE A 339 -8.31 18.03 4.11
C PHE A 339 -8.26 19.50 4.49
N GLY A 340 -8.11 19.73 5.79
CA GLY A 340 -7.62 20.97 6.36
C GLY A 340 -6.36 20.72 7.18
N GLU A 341 -5.35 21.56 7.00
CA GLU A 341 -4.06 21.48 7.69
C GLU A 341 -3.73 22.81 8.36
N GLY A 342 -3.30 22.71 9.61
CA GLY A 342 -2.63 23.77 10.34
C GLY A 342 -1.19 23.35 10.64
N GLN A 343 -0.24 24.22 10.34
CA GLN A 343 1.18 23.95 10.58
C GLN A 343 1.86 25.17 11.18
N TRP A 344 2.64 24.95 12.22
CA TRP A 344 3.54 25.93 12.80
C TRP A 344 5.00 25.53 12.54
N LYS A 345 5.83 26.50 12.17
CA LYS A 345 7.29 26.30 12.01
C LYS A 345 8.02 27.35 12.82
N SER A 346 9.13 26.95 13.41
CA SER A 346 10.10 27.82 14.05
C SER A 346 11.49 27.47 13.56
N GLN A 347 12.27 28.47 13.21
CA GLN A 347 13.66 28.28 12.81
C GLN A 347 14.54 29.37 13.39
N ASN A 348 15.73 28.98 13.85
CA ASN A 348 16.68 29.91 14.44
C ASN A 348 17.73 30.39 13.42
N TYR A 349 17.57 30.17 12.12
CA TYR A 349 18.44 30.68 11.05
C TYR A 349 17.62 31.35 9.92
N GLY A 350 18.32 32.05 9.01
CA GLY A 350 17.69 32.79 7.92
C GLY A 350 16.88 34.01 8.39
N THR A 351 16.11 34.59 7.46
CA THR A 351 15.30 35.80 7.71
C THR A 351 14.00 35.49 8.42
N ILE A 352 13.37 34.34 8.15
CA ILE A 352 12.11 33.95 8.77
C ILE A 352 12.39 33.34 10.15
N GLU A 353 11.67 33.81 11.17
CA GLU A 353 11.75 33.31 12.55
C GLU A 353 10.69 32.24 12.80
N ASN A 354 9.44 32.56 12.46
CA ASN A 354 8.30 31.67 12.63
C ASN A 354 7.37 31.77 11.42
N SER A 355 6.65 30.68 11.14
CA SER A 355 5.60 30.66 10.14
C SER A 355 4.39 29.88 10.60
N VAL A 356 3.20 30.32 10.20
CA VAL A 356 1.95 29.58 10.38
C VAL A 356 1.30 29.38 9.02
N LEU A 357 1.08 28.13 8.65
CA LEU A 357 0.38 27.73 7.43
C LEU A 357 -1.02 27.23 7.80
N LEU A 358 -2.03 27.77 7.12
CA LEU A 358 -3.38 27.22 7.05
C LEU A 358 -3.64 26.79 5.61
N ASN A 359 -3.90 25.50 5.40
CA ASN A 359 -4.01 24.91 4.07
C ASN A 359 -5.27 24.06 3.96
N LEU A 360 -5.96 24.16 2.83
CA LEU A 360 -7.11 23.33 2.48
C LEU A 360 -6.83 22.63 1.16
N GLY A 361 -7.35 21.42 0.98
CA GLY A 361 -7.14 20.73 -0.28
C GLY A 361 -7.96 19.47 -0.44
N GLY A 362 -7.72 18.79 -1.56
CA GLY A 362 -8.33 17.53 -1.90
C GLY A 362 -7.34 16.56 -2.53
N GLU A 363 -7.58 15.28 -2.32
CA GLU A 363 -6.86 14.16 -2.93
C GLU A 363 -7.86 13.29 -3.70
N VAL A 364 -7.61 13.05 -4.99
CA VAL A 364 -8.45 12.19 -5.85
C VAL A 364 -7.59 11.05 -6.39
N ARG A 365 -8.08 9.82 -6.24
CA ARG A 365 -7.53 8.62 -6.86
C ARG A 365 -8.19 8.38 -8.21
N LEU A 366 -7.47 8.60 -9.31
CA LEU A 366 -8.00 8.29 -10.65
C LEU A 366 -7.85 6.81 -11.01
N SER A 367 -6.87 6.13 -10.42
CA SER A 367 -6.67 4.68 -10.56
C SER A 367 -5.96 4.12 -9.34
N ASP A 368 -5.81 2.81 -9.23
CA ASP A 368 -5.06 2.16 -8.14
C ASP A 368 -3.61 2.64 -8.00
N ARG A 369 -3.09 3.32 -9.02
CA ARG A 369 -1.71 3.77 -9.13
C ARG A 369 -1.57 5.28 -9.19
N PHE A 370 -2.62 6.02 -9.57
CA PHE A 370 -2.51 7.43 -9.90
C PHE A 370 -3.36 8.33 -9.01
N TRP A 371 -2.73 9.35 -8.46
CA TRP A 371 -3.34 10.34 -7.57
C TRP A 371 -3.12 11.75 -8.08
N VAL A 372 -4.14 12.58 -7.90
CA VAL A 372 -4.08 14.03 -8.08
C VAL A 372 -4.31 14.68 -6.72
N VAL A 373 -3.45 15.62 -6.35
CA VAL A 373 -3.61 16.43 -5.14
C VAL A 373 -3.65 17.88 -5.51
N ALA A 374 -4.70 18.58 -5.08
CA ALA A 374 -4.81 20.03 -5.23
C ALA A 374 -4.95 20.65 -3.85
N SER A 375 -4.24 21.76 -3.61
CA SER A 375 -4.35 22.48 -2.34
C SER A 375 -4.13 23.98 -2.51
N THR A 376 -4.72 24.75 -1.60
CA THR A 376 -4.52 26.19 -1.48
C THR A 376 -4.55 26.59 -0.01
N GLY A 377 -3.73 27.58 0.33
CA GLY A 377 -3.59 28.02 1.71
C GLY A 377 -2.97 29.40 1.82
N ILE A 378 -2.88 29.86 3.06
CA ILE A 378 -2.22 31.10 3.44
C ILE A 378 -1.12 30.76 4.43
N GLU A 379 0.09 31.25 4.15
CA GLU A 379 1.23 31.14 5.06
C GLU A 379 1.59 32.53 5.57
N ASN A 380 1.49 32.70 6.88
CA ASN A 380 1.92 33.90 7.60
C ASN A 380 3.35 33.73 8.05
N LEU A 381 4.21 34.64 7.65
CA LEU A 381 5.65 34.61 7.85
C LEU A 381 6.04 35.78 8.75
N LYS A 382 6.80 35.48 9.82
CA LYS A 382 7.37 36.48 10.72
C LYS A 382 8.85 36.67 10.39
N ASP A 383 9.19 37.84 9.89
CA ASP A 383 10.58 38.21 9.63
C ASP A 383 11.33 38.53 10.94
N ARG A 384 12.56 38.05 11.06
CA ARG A 384 13.39 38.15 12.26
C ARG A 384 13.94 39.56 12.46
N ALA A 385 14.38 40.21 11.38
CA ALA A 385 15.09 41.48 11.43
C ALA A 385 14.11 42.64 11.65
N THR A 386 13.01 42.63 10.89
CA THR A 386 12.00 43.70 10.90
C THR A 386 10.88 43.43 11.89
N LYS A 387 10.74 42.19 12.38
CA LYS A 387 9.58 41.72 13.17
C LYS A 387 8.24 41.90 12.46
N SER A 388 8.26 42.17 11.15
CA SER A 388 7.07 42.32 10.33
C SER A 388 6.41 40.96 10.07
N LEU A 389 5.08 41.00 9.91
CA LEU A 389 4.27 39.87 9.48
C LEU A 389 3.86 40.10 8.03
N TYR A 390 4.05 39.11 7.18
CA TYR A 390 3.52 39.13 5.83
C TYR A 390 2.90 37.78 5.49
N SER A 391 1.88 37.82 4.65
CA SER A 391 1.13 36.65 4.22
C SER A 391 1.44 36.34 2.77
N ARG A 392 1.57 35.06 2.44
CA ARG A 392 1.61 34.61 1.05
C ARG A 392 0.53 33.56 0.80
N LEU A 393 -0.08 33.65 -0.38
CA LEU A 393 -0.91 32.58 -0.91
C LEU A 393 0.00 31.43 -1.34
N VAL A 394 -0.37 30.20 -0.99
CA VAL A 394 0.24 28.99 -1.52
C VAL A 394 -0.82 28.20 -2.27
N ALA A 395 -0.45 27.66 -3.43
CA ALA A 395 -1.31 26.77 -4.21
C ALA A 395 -0.46 25.73 -4.92
N ASN A 396 -0.86 24.46 -4.84
CA ASN A 396 -0.12 23.34 -5.40
C ASN A 396 -1.04 22.39 -6.15
N LEU A 397 -0.54 21.84 -7.26
CA LEU A 397 -1.13 20.72 -8.00
C LEU A 397 -0.05 19.65 -8.23
N ASP A 398 -0.26 18.48 -7.62
CA ASP A 398 0.67 17.36 -7.68
C ASP A 398 0.06 16.14 -8.38
N PHE A 399 0.92 15.41 -9.09
CA PHE A 399 0.60 14.09 -9.63
C PHE A 399 1.53 13.05 -9.02
N ARG A 400 0.96 11.93 -8.59
CA ARG A 400 1.72 10.86 -7.92
C ARG A 400 1.38 9.51 -8.51
N TYR A 401 2.42 8.71 -8.72
CA TYR A 401 2.31 7.39 -9.31
C TYR A 401 2.97 6.33 -8.42
N GLY A 402 2.23 5.27 -8.09
CA GLY A 402 2.74 4.14 -7.32
C GLY A 402 2.54 2.83 -8.07
N LEU A 403 3.59 2.03 -8.17
CA LEU A 403 3.59 0.72 -8.80
C LEU A 403 3.97 -0.36 -7.77
N ASN A 404 3.25 -1.47 -7.82
CA ASN A 404 3.73 -2.73 -7.30
C ASN A 404 3.86 -3.68 -8.49
N PHE A 405 5.00 -4.37 -8.60
CA PHE A 405 5.22 -5.39 -9.60
C PHE A 405 4.32 -6.60 -9.27
N ARG A 406 3.61 -7.10 -10.29
CA ARG A 406 2.77 -8.31 -10.18
C ARG A 406 3.56 -9.56 -10.50
#